data_AF-A0A521E948-F1
#
_entry.id   AF-A0A521E948-F1
#
_cell.length_a   1.000
_cell.length_b   1.000
_cell.length_c   1.000
_cell.angle_alpha   90.00
_cell.angle_beta   90.00
_cell.angle_gamma   90.00
#
_symmetry.space_group_name_H-M   'P 1'
#
loop_
_entity.id
_entity.type
_entity.pdbx_description
1 polymer ?
#
loop_
_entity_poly.entity_id
_entity_poly.type
_entity_poly.pdbx_seq_one_letter_code
_entity_poly.pdbx_strand_id
1 'polypeptide(L)'
;MFSIYRVLRRRRGNVTTFWVAGLPVFMMMFMFLASMAVVWMTQSTSQVAADAASLAVTKKLDQIVEEEKQQQMAAVARRNEGKEPGDPGYIDPYYAVLGTEQKRQSFMERVVYGHKAELIATVRSYAKKNGGGKHGVIRLSVHDRVEVVVKTKFEPPIFKEDFKNTDVHGNGTGPRREYIAWTEEGSIEVKY
;
A
#
# COMPACT_ATOMS: atom_id res chain seq x y z
N MET A 1 -70.04 11.33 -20.80
CA MET A 1 -69.52 10.14 -20.08
C MET A 1 -69.04 9.09 -21.08
N PHE A 2 -67.94 9.37 -21.78
CA PHE A 2 -67.33 8.43 -22.71
C PHE A 2 -65.80 8.65 -22.75
N SER A 3 -65.07 7.53 -22.73
CA SER A 3 -63.72 7.39 -23.30
C SER A 3 -62.48 7.57 -22.41
N ILE A 4 -62.50 7.14 -21.14
CA ILE A 4 -61.24 6.72 -20.48
C ILE A 4 -60.77 5.34 -21.01
N TYR A 5 -61.72 4.47 -21.41
CA TYR A 5 -61.43 3.13 -21.93
C TYR A 5 -60.79 3.08 -23.34
N ARG A 6 -60.86 4.17 -24.13
CA ARG A 6 -60.29 4.17 -25.50
C ARG A 6 -58.80 4.51 -25.52
N VAL A 7 -58.28 5.16 -24.46
CA VAL A 7 -56.84 5.44 -24.29
C VAL A 7 -56.07 4.15 -23.94
N LEU A 8 -56.71 3.21 -23.25
CA LEU A 8 -56.14 1.91 -22.90
C LEU A 8 -56.01 0.90 -24.06
N ARG A 9 -56.57 1.19 -25.25
CA ARG A 9 -56.62 0.26 -26.40
C ARG A 9 -55.60 0.53 -27.51
N ARG A 10 -54.61 1.42 -27.30
CA ARG A 10 -53.41 1.52 -28.16
C ARG A 10 -52.21 0.83 -27.48
N ARG A 11 -52.24 -0.51 -27.41
CA ARG A 11 -51.14 -1.32 -26.83
C ARG A 11 -49.77 -0.99 -27.42
N ARG A 12 -49.68 -0.62 -28.71
CA ARG A 12 -48.41 -0.25 -29.36
C ARG A 12 -47.84 1.09 -28.87
N GLY A 13 -48.68 2.07 -28.53
CA GLY A 13 -48.25 3.40 -28.05
C GLY A 13 -47.80 3.39 -26.59
N ASN A 14 -48.51 2.68 -25.71
CA ASN A 14 -48.08 2.52 -24.31
C ASN A 14 -46.73 1.81 -24.18
N VAL A 15 -46.45 0.83 -25.05
CA VAL A 15 -45.15 0.15 -25.06
C VAL A 15 -44.04 1.12 -25.49
N THR A 16 -44.24 1.93 -26.53
CA THR A 16 -43.22 2.91 -26.94
C THR A 16 -42.99 3.99 -25.88
N THR A 17 -44.04 4.51 -25.23
CA THR A 17 -43.90 5.49 -24.15
C THR A 17 -43.20 4.89 -22.92
N PHE A 18 -43.49 3.63 -22.57
CA PHE A 18 -42.79 2.90 -21.51
C PHE A 18 -41.31 2.72 -21.84
N TRP A 19 -40.96 2.38 -23.08
CA TRP A 19 -39.57 2.28 -23.51
C TRP A 19 -38.86 3.64 -23.51
N VAL A 20 -39.49 4.70 -24.02
CA VAL A 20 -38.89 6.04 -24.09
C VAL A 20 -38.65 6.63 -22.70
N ALA A 21 -39.57 6.42 -21.75
CA ALA A 21 -39.39 6.86 -20.36
C ALA A 21 -38.49 5.91 -19.55
N GLY A 22 -38.54 4.61 -19.84
CA GLY A 22 -37.78 3.58 -19.14
C GLY A 22 -36.31 3.54 -19.53
N LEU A 23 -35.97 3.73 -20.81
CA LEU A 23 -34.58 3.67 -21.31
C LEU A 23 -33.62 4.58 -20.53
N PRO A 24 -33.94 5.87 -20.29
CA PRO A 24 -33.07 6.74 -19.49
C PRO A 24 -32.87 6.24 -18.06
N VAL A 25 -33.91 5.71 -17.42
CA VAL A 25 -33.84 5.15 -16.06
C VAL A 25 -32.97 3.90 -16.05
N PHE A 26 -33.15 3.00 -17.03
CA PHE A 26 -32.29 1.83 -17.21
C PHE A 26 -30.84 2.23 -17.47
N MET A 27 -30.58 3.21 -18.34
CA MET A 27 -29.22 3.71 -18.60
C MET A 27 -28.57 4.25 -17.33
N MET A 28 -29.29 5.04 -16.53
CA MET A 28 -28.79 5.56 -15.26
C MET A 28 -28.44 4.42 -14.29
N MET A 29 -29.32 3.42 -14.18
CA MET A 29 -29.07 2.22 -13.36
C MET A 29 -27.84 1.44 -13.86
N PHE A 30 -27.68 1.23 -15.17
CA PHE A 30 -26.52 0.55 -15.74
C PHE A 30 -25.22 1.33 -15.50
N MET A 31 -25.24 2.66 -15.64
CA MET A 31 -24.07 3.49 -15.36
C MET A 31 -23.69 3.48 -13.87
N PHE A 32 -24.68 3.41 -12.99
CA PHE A 32 -24.46 3.24 -11.55
C PHE A 32 -23.80 1.89 -11.25
N LEU A 33 -24.33 0.79 -11.79
CA LEU A 33 -23.74 -0.54 -11.67
C LEU A 33 -22.32 -0.59 -12.24
N ALA A 34 -22.09 0.02 -13.41
CA ALA A 34 -20.77 0.13 -14.02
C ALA A 34 -19.79 0.90 -13.12
N SER A 35 -20.24 1.97 -12.46
CA SER A 35 -19.40 2.72 -11.51
C SER A 35 -19.01 1.89 -10.31
N MET A 36 -19.95 1.13 -9.72
CA MET A 36 -19.65 0.21 -8.63
C MET A 36 -18.65 -0.88 -9.07
N ALA A 37 -18.82 -1.43 -10.27
CA ALA A 37 -17.88 -2.41 -10.82
C ALA A 37 -16.47 -1.82 -10.99
N VAL A 38 -16.36 -0.56 -11.44
CA VAL A 38 -15.08 0.16 -11.54
C VAL A 38 -14.46 0.33 -10.15
N VAL A 39 -15.20 0.79 -9.14
CA VAL A 39 -14.69 0.90 -7.75
C VAL A 39 -14.11 -0.43 -7.29
N TRP A 40 -14.87 -1.51 -7.46
CA TRP A 40 -14.46 -2.83 -7.00
C TRP A 40 -13.21 -3.34 -7.73
N MET A 41 -13.12 -3.11 -9.04
CA MET A 41 -11.93 -3.44 -9.83
C MET A 41 -10.72 -2.60 -9.41
N THR A 42 -10.88 -1.30 -9.17
CA THR A 42 -9.82 -0.41 -8.69
C THR A 42 -9.37 -0.80 -7.28
N GLN A 43 -10.28 -1.20 -6.40
CA GLN A 43 -9.95 -1.68 -5.06
C GLN A 43 -9.15 -2.98 -5.13
N SER A 44 -9.61 -3.94 -5.93
CA SER A 44 -8.95 -5.24 -6.12
C SER A 44 -7.52 -5.08 -6.67
N THR A 45 -7.36 -4.24 -7.71
CA THR A 45 -6.04 -3.95 -8.28
C THR A 45 -5.12 -3.21 -7.30
N SER A 46 -5.65 -2.23 -6.56
CA SER A 46 -4.88 -1.51 -5.53
C SER A 46 -4.44 -2.44 -4.40
N GLN A 47 -5.30 -3.37 -3.99
CA GLN A 47 -5.00 -4.38 -2.98
C GLN A 47 -3.87 -5.31 -3.42
N VAL A 48 -3.98 -5.89 -4.62
CA VAL A 48 -2.91 -6.74 -5.20
C VAL A 48 -1.60 -5.97 -5.34
N ALA A 49 -1.67 -4.71 -5.77
CA ALA A 49 -0.50 -3.86 -5.88
C ALA A 49 0.16 -3.59 -4.53
N ALA A 50 -0.64 -3.37 -3.48
CA ALA A 50 -0.17 -3.15 -2.13
C ALA A 50 0.46 -4.41 -1.52
N ASP A 51 -0.15 -5.59 -1.73
CA ASP A 51 0.39 -6.87 -1.28
C ASP A 51 1.74 -7.17 -1.95
N ALA A 52 1.82 -7.01 -3.27
CA ALA A 52 3.07 -7.18 -4.00
C ALA A 52 4.15 -6.19 -3.57
N ALA A 53 3.79 -4.92 -3.36
CA ALA A 53 4.71 -3.89 -2.91
C ALA A 53 5.20 -4.14 -1.48
N SER A 54 4.33 -4.53 -0.56
CA SER A 54 4.72 -4.82 0.83
C SER A 54 5.69 -5.99 0.94
N LEU A 55 5.49 -7.05 0.13
CA LEU A 55 6.43 -8.16 0.04
C LEU A 55 7.77 -7.73 -0.56
N ALA A 56 7.76 -6.92 -1.63
CA ALA A 56 8.97 -6.42 -2.26
C ALA A 56 9.79 -5.51 -1.33
N VAL A 57 9.13 -4.60 -0.61
CA VAL A 57 9.77 -3.74 0.39
C VAL A 57 10.35 -4.56 1.51
N THR A 58 9.60 -5.54 2.04
CA THR A 58 10.10 -6.37 3.13
C THR A 58 11.36 -7.11 2.70
N LYS A 59 11.38 -7.68 1.47
CA LYS A 59 12.58 -8.33 0.93
C LYS A 59 13.75 -7.36 0.73
N LYS A 60 13.48 -6.13 0.29
CA LYS A 60 14.53 -5.11 0.13
C LYS A 60 15.06 -4.63 1.47
N LEU A 61 14.20 -4.50 2.49
CA LEU A 61 14.62 -4.23 3.86
C LEU A 61 15.45 -5.37 4.43
N ASP A 62 15.05 -6.64 4.21
CA ASP A 62 15.84 -7.80 4.65
C ASP A 62 17.29 -7.70 4.13
N GLN A 63 17.44 -7.34 2.85
CA GLN A 63 18.75 -7.14 2.23
C GLN A 63 19.51 -5.96 2.88
N ILE A 64 18.91 -4.78 2.95
CA ILE A 64 19.57 -3.56 3.45
C ILE A 64 19.96 -3.73 4.92
N VAL A 65 19.06 -4.27 5.75
CA VAL A 65 19.30 -4.50 7.17
C VAL A 65 20.48 -5.45 7.37
N GLU A 66 20.56 -6.54 6.61
CA GLU A 66 21.68 -7.47 6.71
C GLU A 66 22.99 -6.83 6.27
N GLU A 67 22.99 -6.09 5.17
CA GLU A 67 24.17 -5.37 4.65
C GLU A 67 24.67 -4.33 5.67
N GLU A 68 23.79 -3.47 6.19
CA GLU A 68 24.12 -2.43 7.18
C GLU A 68 24.58 -3.03 8.51
N LYS A 69 23.92 -4.10 8.96
CA LYS A 69 24.29 -4.82 10.18
C LYS A 69 25.70 -5.38 10.04
N GLN A 70 26.00 -6.06 8.93
CA GLN A 70 27.33 -6.61 8.67
C GLN A 70 28.40 -5.53 8.56
N GLN A 71 28.10 -4.42 7.89
CA GLN A 71 29.03 -3.30 7.77
C GLN A 71 29.37 -2.70 9.14
N GLN A 72 28.35 -2.45 9.99
CA GLN A 72 28.58 -1.89 11.33
C GLN A 72 29.29 -2.88 12.26
N MET A 73 28.93 -4.16 12.22
CA MET A 73 29.62 -5.20 13.00
C MET A 73 31.07 -5.36 12.55
N ALA A 74 31.35 -5.36 11.24
CA ALA A 74 32.71 -5.42 10.71
C ALA A 74 33.54 -4.20 11.11
N ALA A 75 32.93 -3.00 11.15
CA ALA A 75 33.60 -1.79 11.61
C ALA A 75 33.99 -1.87 13.10
N VAL A 76 33.17 -2.51 13.94
CA VAL A 76 33.52 -2.76 15.36
C VAL A 76 34.57 -3.87 15.47
N ALA A 77 34.44 -4.95 14.69
CA ALA A 77 35.41 -6.06 14.69
C ALA A 77 36.83 -5.58 14.30
N ARG A 78 36.94 -4.65 13.35
CA ARG A 78 38.23 -4.00 13.01
C ARG A 78 38.85 -3.23 14.20
N ARG A 79 38.04 -2.73 15.13
CA ARG A 79 38.55 -2.07 16.36
C ARG A 79 39.04 -3.08 17.40
N ASN A 80 38.67 -4.35 17.25
CA ASN A 80 39.14 -5.46 18.07
C ASN A 80 40.32 -6.19 17.43
N GLU A 81 40.96 -5.63 16.40
CA GLU A 81 42.10 -6.28 15.76
C GLU A 81 43.19 -6.63 16.79
N GLY A 82 43.58 -7.90 16.82
CA GLY A 82 44.54 -8.44 17.80
C GLY A 82 43.99 -8.67 19.21
N LYS A 83 42.68 -8.62 19.42
CA LYS A 83 42.01 -8.89 20.71
C LYS A 83 41.03 -10.05 20.59
N GLU A 84 41.07 -10.96 21.54
CA GLU A 84 40.13 -12.08 21.67
C GLU A 84 38.97 -11.75 22.61
N PRO A 85 37.82 -12.47 22.50
CA PRO A 85 36.73 -12.35 23.44
C PRO A 85 37.20 -12.63 24.87
N GLY A 86 37.21 -11.60 25.72
CA GLY A 86 37.68 -11.68 27.12
C GLY A 86 38.89 -10.79 27.39
N ASP A 87 39.58 -10.31 26.35
CA ASP A 87 40.70 -9.38 26.52
C ASP A 87 40.23 -8.01 27.04
N PRO A 88 41.03 -7.34 27.88
CA PRO A 88 40.76 -5.97 28.30
C PRO A 88 40.60 -5.03 27.09
N GLY A 89 39.41 -4.44 26.95
CA GLY A 89 39.08 -3.53 25.84
C GLY A 89 38.64 -4.23 24.55
N TYR A 90 38.28 -5.51 24.59
CA TYR A 90 37.46 -6.17 23.56
C TYR A 90 36.03 -5.65 23.62
N ILE A 91 35.45 -5.31 22.47
CA ILE A 91 34.06 -4.84 22.36
C ILE A 91 33.27 -5.83 21.51
N ASP A 92 32.30 -6.55 22.09
CA ASP A 92 31.46 -7.44 21.30
C ASP A 92 30.72 -6.68 20.18
N PRO A 93 30.93 -7.03 18.88
CA PRO A 93 30.32 -6.31 17.76
C PRO A 93 28.80 -6.32 17.77
N TYR A 94 28.18 -7.43 18.21
CA TYR A 94 26.73 -7.53 18.28
C TYR A 94 26.18 -6.65 19.38
N TYR A 95 26.73 -6.70 20.59
CA TYR A 95 26.29 -5.84 21.70
C TYR A 95 26.57 -4.35 21.43
N ALA A 96 27.65 -4.04 20.72
CA ALA A 96 27.98 -2.68 20.32
C ALA A 96 26.91 -2.08 19.40
N VAL A 97 26.42 -2.85 18.42
CA VAL A 97 25.48 -2.38 17.38
C VAL A 97 24.01 -2.59 17.79
N LEU A 98 23.65 -3.74 18.37
CA LEU A 98 22.26 -4.17 18.60
C LEU A 98 21.98 -4.60 20.06
N GLY A 99 22.92 -4.38 20.99
CA GLY A 99 22.84 -4.94 22.35
C GLY A 99 21.74 -4.38 23.26
N THR A 100 21.08 -3.30 22.88
CA THR A 100 19.98 -2.69 23.66
C THR A 100 18.85 -2.31 22.71
N GLU A 101 17.62 -2.24 23.23
CA GLU A 101 16.44 -1.83 22.47
C GLU A 101 16.62 -0.47 21.79
N GLN A 102 17.12 0.53 22.52
CA GLN A 102 17.41 1.87 21.99
C GLN A 102 18.39 1.84 20.80
N LYS A 103 19.43 0.98 20.87
CA LYS A 103 20.38 0.81 19.77
C LYS A 103 19.73 0.14 18.56
N ARG A 104 18.86 -0.85 18.76
CA ARG A 104 18.12 -1.54 17.69
C ARG A 104 17.16 -0.58 16.99
N GLN A 105 16.42 0.22 17.74
CA GLN A 105 15.54 1.26 17.21
C GLN A 105 16.33 2.30 16.42
N SER A 106 17.40 2.85 17.01
CA SER A 106 18.28 3.82 16.34
C SER A 106 18.97 3.25 15.09
N PHE A 107 19.28 1.94 15.08
CA PHE A 107 19.79 1.25 13.91
C PHE A 107 18.72 1.20 12.81
N MET A 108 17.51 0.78 13.12
CA MET A 108 16.42 0.69 12.14
C MET A 108 16.01 2.05 11.58
N GLU A 109 15.92 3.08 12.42
CA GLU A 109 15.65 4.44 11.96
C GLU A 109 16.72 4.89 10.95
N ARG A 110 18.00 4.70 11.27
CA ARG A 110 19.10 5.05 10.34
C ARG A 110 19.03 4.27 9.03
N VAL A 111 18.74 2.97 9.08
CA VAL A 111 18.58 2.13 7.88
C VAL A 111 17.45 2.66 6.99
N VAL A 112 16.27 2.92 7.57
CA VAL A 112 15.11 3.35 6.79
C VAL A 112 15.29 4.77 6.23
N TYR A 113 15.82 5.70 7.03
CA TYR A 113 16.08 7.06 6.58
C TYR A 113 17.20 7.12 5.54
N GLY A 114 18.27 6.34 5.73
CA GLY A 114 19.40 6.26 4.80
C GLY A 114 19.01 5.69 3.43
N HIS A 115 18.12 4.69 3.40
CA HIS A 115 17.69 4.03 2.17
C HIS A 115 16.27 4.39 1.71
N LYS A 116 15.72 5.49 2.22
CA LYS A 116 14.34 5.94 1.92
C LYS A 116 14.05 5.96 0.41
N ALA A 117 14.96 6.50 -0.39
CA ALA A 117 14.79 6.59 -1.84
C ALA A 117 14.71 5.22 -2.52
N GLU A 118 15.50 4.24 -2.09
CA GLU A 118 15.48 2.87 -2.62
C GLU A 118 14.18 2.14 -2.26
N LEU A 119 13.71 2.32 -1.02
CA LEU A 119 12.44 1.75 -0.56
C LEU A 119 11.26 2.32 -1.37
N ILE A 120 11.24 3.64 -1.57
CA ILE A 120 10.25 4.31 -2.41
C ILE A 120 10.30 3.81 -3.85
N ALA A 121 11.49 3.72 -4.45
CA ALA A 121 11.66 3.23 -5.81
C ALA A 121 11.17 1.78 -5.95
N THR A 122 11.47 0.94 -4.97
CA THR A 122 11.00 -0.45 -4.90
C THR A 122 9.48 -0.51 -4.85
N VAL A 123 8.84 0.23 -3.93
CA VAL A 123 7.37 0.27 -3.88
C VAL A 123 6.77 0.75 -5.19
N ARG A 124 7.22 1.89 -5.72
CA ARG A 124 6.67 2.47 -6.95
C ARG A 124 6.79 1.51 -8.12
N SER A 125 7.91 0.79 -8.23
CA SER A 125 8.13 -0.22 -9.28
C SER A 125 7.10 -1.35 -9.18
N TYR A 126 6.90 -1.91 -7.99
CA TYR A 126 5.98 -3.04 -7.79
C TYR A 126 4.51 -2.61 -7.81
N ALA A 127 4.16 -1.47 -7.22
CA ALA A 127 2.81 -0.91 -7.29
C ALA A 127 2.40 -0.65 -8.75
N LYS A 128 3.26 0.01 -9.53
CA LYS A 128 2.98 0.30 -10.96
C LYS A 128 2.84 -0.97 -11.79
N LYS A 129 3.69 -1.99 -11.56
CA LYS A 129 3.62 -3.28 -12.28
C LYS A 129 2.29 -4.01 -12.06
N ASN A 130 1.66 -3.80 -10.92
CA ASN A 130 0.41 -4.45 -10.53
C ASN A 130 -0.82 -3.54 -10.68
N GLY A 131 -0.71 -2.44 -11.43
CA GLY A 131 -1.84 -1.54 -11.73
C GLY A 131 -2.21 -0.57 -10.60
N GLY A 132 -1.38 -0.47 -9.56
CA GLY A 132 -1.52 0.52 -8.50
C GLY A 132 -1.07 1.92 -8.91
N GLY A 133 -1.54 2.94 -8.19
CA GLY A 133 -1.16 4.33 -8.45
C GLY A 133 0.26 4.70 -8.01
N LYS A 134 0.63 5.95 -8.29
CA LYS A 134 2.00 6.48 -8.08
C LYS A 134 2.30 6.87 -6.65
N HIS A 135 1.26 7.04 -5.84
CA HIS A 135 1.34 7.61 -4.51
C HIS A 135 0.89 6.62 -3.45
N GLY A 136 1.41 6.80 -2.26
CA GLY A 136 1.10 5.91 -1.15
C GLY A 136 1.94 6.16 0.07
N VAL A 137 1.87 5.21 0.99
CA VAL A 137 2.51 5.27 2.29
C VAL A 137 3.11 3.92 2.61
N ILE A 138 4.35 3.90 3.08
CA ILE A 138 4.98 2.75 3.71
C ILE A 138 4.93 3.00 5.22
N ARG A 139 4.38 2.07 5.99
CA ARG A 139 4.41 2.10 7.45
C ARG A 139 5.18 0.89 7.94
N LEU A 140 6.13 1.11 8.83
CA LEU A 140 6.80 0.01 9.52
C LEU A 140 6.09 -0.29 10.84
N SER A 141 6.28 -1.51 11.32
CA SER A 141 5.82 -1.98 12.63
C SER A 141 4.32 -2.03 12.84
N VAL A 142 3.53 -2.17 11.76
CA VAL A 142 2.12 -2.53 11.89
C VAL A 142 2.07 -4.04 12.19
N HIS A 143 1.91 -4.40 13.46
CA HIS A 143 1.97 -5.80 13.95
C HIS A 143 3.24 -6.58 13.52
N ASP A 144 4.42 -5.96 13.67
CA ASP A 144 5.75 -6.48 13.29
C ASP A 144 5.94 -6.70 11.77
N ARG A 145 5.16 -6.00 10.94
CA ARG A 145 5.18 -6.10 9.48
C ARG A 145 5.35 -4.73 8.85
N VAL A 146 5.78 -4.74 7.60
CA VAL A 146 5.66 -3.56 6.73
C VAL A 146 4.27 -3.53 6.15
N GLU A 147 3.55 -2.45 6.38
CA GLU A 147 2.32 -2.13 5.65
C GLU A 147 2.66 -1.17 4.50
N VAL A 148 2.12 -1.44 3.32
CA VAL A 148 2.15 -0.51 2.19
C VAL A 148 0.72 -0.18 1.82
N VAL A 149 0.42 1.11 1.75
CA VAL A 149 -0.85 1.65 1.27
C VAL A 149 -0.62 2.22 -0.11
N VAL A 150 -1.28 1.65 -1.12
CA VAL A 150 -1.25 2.14 -2.49
C VAL A 150 -2.51 2.95 -2.76
N LYS A 151 -2.34 4.19 -3.24
CA LYS A 151 -3.44 5.07 -3.63
C LYS A 151 -3.62 5.06 -5.13
N THR A 152 -4.82 4.74 -5.58
CA THR A 152 -5.21 4.76 -6.99
C THR A 152 -6.37 5.72 -7.17
N LYS A 153 -6.25 6.63 -8.13
CA LYS A 153 -7.30 7.63 -8.38
C LYS A 153 -8.59 6.94 -8.82
N PHE A 154 -9.71 7.34 -8.23
CA PHE A 154 -11.02 6.87 -8.64
C PHE A 154 -11.53 7.67 -9.84
N GLU A 155 -11.83 6.99 -10.96
CA GLU A 155 -12.35 7.63 -12.17
C GLU A 155 -13.67 6.96 -12.60
N PRO A 156 -14.80 7.29 -11.95
CA PRO A 156 -16.08 6.70 -12.30
C PRO A 156 -16.59 7.18 -13.67
N PRO A 157 -17.43 6.37 -14.35
CA PRO A 157 -18.06 6.78 -15.60
C PRO A 157 -19.12 7.89 -15.42
N ILE A 158 -19.74 7.99 -14.24
CA ILE A 158 -20.68 9.07 -13.86
C ILE A 158 -20.18 9.84 -12.63
N PHE A 159 -20.68 11.06 -12.41
CA PHE A 159 -20.33 11.89 -11.25
C PHE A 159 -18.82 12.19 -11.13
N LYS A 160 -18.10 12.28 -12.25
CA LYS A 160 -16.64 12.54 -12.27
C LYS A 160 -16.23 13.79 -11.50
N GLU A 161 -17.04 14.84 -11.55
CA GLU A 161 -16.77 16.08 -10.82
C GLU A 161 -16.91 15.89 -9.31
N ASP A 162 -17.88 15.08 -8.86
CA ASP A 162 -18.09 14.78 -7.44
C ASP A 162 -16.97 13.93 -6.84
N PHE A 163 -16.28 13.13 -7.68
CA PHE A 163 -15.21 12.21 -7.27
C PHE A 163 -13.81 12.60 -7.74
N LYS A 164 -13.62 13.84 -8.22
CA LYS A 164 -12.37 14.31 -8.87
C LYS A 164 -11.11 14.17 -8.01
N ASN A 165 -11.27 14.20 -6.69
CA ASN A 165 -10.20 14.10 -5.70
C ASN A 165 -10.37 12.87 -4.78
N THR A 166 -11.08 11.85 -5.24
CA THR A 166 -11.30 10.62 -4.48
C THR A 166 -10.28 9.57 -4.91
N ASP A 167 -9.56 9.03 -3.92
CA ASP A 167 -8.64 7.92 -4.10
C ASP A 167 -9.23 6.64 -3.52
N VAL A 168 -8.93 5.52 -4.17
CA VAL A 168 -9.16 4.17 -3.69
C VAL A 168 -7.86 3.65 -3.08
N HIS A 169 -7.94 3.06 -1.90
CA HIS A 169 -6.77 2.61 -1.15
C HIS A 169 -6.73 1.09 -1.06
N GLY A 170 -5.61 0.49 -1.48
CA GLY A 170 -5.27 -0.90 -1.17
C GLY A 170 -4.23 -0.96 -0.05
N ASN A 171 -4.42 -1.84 0.92
CA ASN A 171 -3.51 -2.00 2.05
C ASN A 171 -2.92 -3.40 2.05
N GLY A 172 -1.61 -3.50 1.83
CA GLY A 172 -0.91 -4.78 1.83
C GLY A 172 0.05 -4.88 2.99
N THR A 173 0.14 -6.07 3.59
CA THR A 173 1.07 -6.33 4.71
C THR A 173 2.06 -7.42 4.34
N GLY A 174 3.34 -7.12 4.57
CA GLY A 174 4.43 -8.05 4.36
C GLY A 174 4.48 -9.16 5.42
N PRO A 175 5.43 -10.11 5.27
CA PRO A 175 5.69 -11.10 6.31
C PRO A 175 6.28 -10.44 7.56
N ARG A 176 6.11 -11.10 8.71
CA ARG A 176 6.71 -10.64 9.98
C ARG A 176 8.24 -10.74 9.92
N ARG A 177 8.89 -9.77 10.57
CA ARG A 177 10.35 -9.75 10.76
C ARG A 177 10.71 -9.25 12.14
N GLU A 178 11.68 -9.90 12.78
CA GLU A 178 12.14 -9.55 14.13
C GLU A 178 12.69 -8.12 14.19
N TYR A 179 13.43 -7.69 13.18
CA TYR A 179 14.00 -6.33 13.16
C TYR A 179 12.93 -5.24 13.02
N ILE A 180 11.75 -5.56 12.50
CA ILE A 180 10.61 -4.63 12.44
C ILE A 180 9.98 -4.47 13.83
N ALA A 181 10.04 -5.50 14.67
CA ALA A 181 9.56 -5.41 16.05
C ALA A 181 10.45 -4.52 16.94
N TRP A 182 11.62 -4.06 16.44
CA TRP A 182 12.51 -3.15 17.17
C TRP A 182 12.11 -1.68 17.05
N THR A 183 11.12 -1.36 16.22
CA THR A 183 10.60 0.00 16.07
C THR A 183 9.19 0.10 16.64
N GLU A 184 8.87 1.22 17.26
CA GLU A 184 7.52 1.48 17.79
C GLU A 184 6.49 1.45 16.66
N GLU A 185 5.29 0.96 16.95
CA GLU A 185 4.21 0.84 15.96
C GLU A 185 3.87 2.20 15.34
N GLY A 186 3.98 2.28 14.01
CA GLY A 186 3.69 3.51 13.26
C GLY A 186 4.73 4.63 13.40
N SER A 187 5.84 4.41 14.11
CA SER A 187 6.89 5.43 14.30
C SER A 187 7.58 5.85 13.00
N ILE A 188 7.65 4.95 12.01
CA ILE A 188 8.30 5.21 10.73
C ILE A 188 7.27 5.16 9.60
N GLU A 189 6.96 6.34 9.07
CA GLU A 189 6.09 6.53 7.92
C GLU A 189 6.85 7.17 6.75
N VAL A 190 6.85 6.50 5.59
CA VAL A 190 7.47 6.99 4.36
C VAL A 190 6.42 7.18 3.27
N LYS A 191 6.08 8.44 3.01
CA LYS A 191 5.20 8.83 1.89
C LYS A 191 5.95 8.85 0.57
N TYR A 192 5.28 8.42 -0.50
CA TYR A 192 5.79 8.47 -1.87
C TYR A 192 4.74 8.89 -2.89
#